data_AF-A0A9P8W9H9-F1
#
_entry.id   AF-A0A9P8W9H9-F1
#
_cell.length_a   1.000
_cell.length_b   1.000
_cell.length_c   1.000
_cell.angle_alpha   90.00
_cell.angle_beta   90.00
_cell.angle_gamma   90.00
#
_symmetry.space_group_name_H-M   'P 1'
#
loop_
_entity.id
_entity.type
_entity.pdbx_description
1 polymer ?
#
loop_
_entity_poly.entity_id
_entity_poly.type
_entity_poly.pdbx_seq_one_letter_code
_entity_poly.pdbx_strand_id
1 'polypeptide(L)'
;MRHGKSSIPTLIRFICHVPTALIGIWSTTFVNTGTAMPGFYNRIPHSQNILQGLRVTGVAGWMMFGWNMAMLIPASRLQGLALGIIASVDLILVLVLIAGILIQAFNLPLTYPACDDDLPGHGHLTTGGGSRTSIFDETSRQHCRAMVRNWAFCITVAVLYLLCALINLRLGFKGAREDARQGQMSAADVWIVESMDKAKRWVGIREPNPYDSSRTSGVRSAAPAEESVGLMSGQQEQEGAELGNLSRSHRGNEAKAD
;
A
#
# COMPACT_ATOMS: atom_id res chain seq x y z
N MET A 1 -4.67 0.80 33.54
CA MET A 1 -5.55 1.61 32.67
C MET A 1 -4.69 2.55 31.84
N ARG A 2 -4.33 2.19 30.60
CA ARG A 2 -3.59 3.10 29.70
C ARG A 2 -4.58 4.03 29.00
N HIS A 3 -4.95 5.12 29.68
CA HIS A 3 -5.71 6.23 29.11
C HIS A 3 -4.78 7.08 28.24
N GLY A 4 -4.76 6.74 26.96
CA GLY A 4 -4.13 7.51 25.91
C GLY A 4 -4.56 6.92 24.57
N LYS A 5 -5.86 6.64 24.41
CA LYS A 5 -6.43 6.14 23.16
C LYS A 5 -6.21 7.21 22.11
N SER A 6 -5.17 7.04 21.30
CA SER A 6 -4.84 7.98 20.24
C SER A 6 -6.04 8.07 19.30
N SER A 7 -6.73 9.21 19.31
CA SER A 7 -7.74 9.61 18.33
C SER A 7 -7.15 9.81 16.92
N ILE A 8 -5.83 9.69 16.80
CA ILE A 8 -5.04 9.94 15.60
C ILE A 8 -5.52 9.11 14.40
N PRO A 9 -5.73 7.78 14.47
CA PRO A 9 -6.14 6.99 13.30
C PRO A 9 -7.53 7.38 12.79
N THR A 10 -8.46 7.69 13.71
CA THR A 10 -9.83 8.13 13.38
C THR A 10 -9.81 9.52 12.75
N LEU A 11 -9.02 10.45 13.30
CA LEU A 11 -8.88 11.80 12.77
C LEU A 11 -8.28 11.80 11.36
N ILE A 12 -7.21 11.02 11.15
CA ILE A 12 -6.59 10.87 9.83
C ILE A 12 -7.61 10.34 8.82
N ARG A 13 -8.37 9.30 9.17
CA ARG A 13 -9.42 8.77 8.29
C ARG A 13 -10.51 9.78 7.97
N PHE A 14 -10.89 10.61 8.94
CA PHE A 14 -11.86 11.67 8.72
C PHE A 14 -11.33 12.74 7.75
N ILE A 15 -10.08 13.15 7.90
CA ILE A 15 -9.43 14.12 7.00
C ILE A 15 -9.32 13.54 5.57
N CYS A 16 -8.98 12.26 5.48
CA CYS A 16 -8.83 11.53 4.23
C CYS A 16 -10.15 11.18 3.53
N HIS A 17 -11.29 11.25 4.22
CA HIS A 17 -12.60 10.90 3.69
C HIS A 17 -13.06 11.87 2.58
N VAL A 18 -12.99 13.19 2.82
CA VAL A 18 -13.49 14.18 1.86
C VAL A 18 -12.74 14.11 0.52
N PRO A 19 -11.40 14.04 0.48
CA PRO A 19 -10.67 13.93 -0.78
C PRO A 19 -11.00 12.66 -1.58
N THR A 20 -11.25 11.52 -0.92
CA THR A 20 -11.64 10.27 -1.62
C THR A 20 -13.01 10.37 -2.27
N ALA A 21 -13.97 11.05 -1.61
CA ALA A 21 -15.28 11.34 -2.18
C ALA A 21 -15.14 12.21 -3.44
N LEU A 22 -14.31 13.26 -3.37
CA LEU A 22 -14.08 14.17 -4.48
C LEU A 22 -13.47 13.46 -5.69
N ILE A 23 -12.51 12.55 -5.50
CA ILE A 23 -11.96 11.72 -6.59
C ILE A 23 -13.06 10.89 -7.23
N GLY A 24 -13.91 10.24 -6.43
CA GLY A 24 -15.03 9.44 -6.91
C GLY A 24 -15.99 10.27 -7.76
N ILE A 25 -16.43 11.41 -7.23
CA ILE A 25 -17.35 12.33 -7.91
C ILE A 25 -16.73 12.83 -9.21
N TRP A 26 -15.56 13.45 -9.15
CA TRP A 26 -14.94 14.08 -10.32
C TRP A 26 -14.60 13.07 -11.41
N SER A 27 -13.99 11.93 -11.06
CA SER A 27 -13.64 10.90 -12.06
C SER A 27 -14.90 10.33 -12.73
N THR A 28 -15.97 10.06 -11.97
CA THR A 28 -17.24 9.60 -12.55
C THR A 28 -17.89 10.68 -13.42
N THR A 29 -17.86 11.95 -12.99
CA THR A 29 -18.36 13.06 -13.79
C THR A 29 -17.61 13.16 -15.12
N PHE A 30 -16.27 13.08 -15.12
CA PHE A 30 -15.50 13.12 -16.37
C PHE A 30 -15.85 11.96 -17.31
N VAL A 31 -16.02 10.74 -16.79
CA VAL A 31 -16.47 9.60 -17.60
C VAL A 31 -17.84 9.88 -18.21
N ASN A 32 -18.81 10.31 -17.40
CA ASN A 32 -20.18 10.55 -17.85
C ASN A 32 -20.24 11.68 -18.87
N THR A 33 -19.62 12.83 -18.57
CA THR A 33 -19.58 14.00 -19.45
C THR A 33 -18.91 13.65 -20.77
N GLY A 34 -17.78 12.97 -20.73
CA GLY A 34 -17.06 12.65 -21.95
C GLY A 34 -17.73 11.54 -22.78
N THR A 35 -18.48 10.60 -22.16
CA THR A 35 -19.36 9.69 -22.93
C THR A 35 -20.58 10.39 -23.54
N ALA A 36 -21.03 11.50 -22.94
CA ALA A 36 -22.17 12.28 -23.42
C ALA A 36 -21.80 13.28 -24.53
N MET A 37 -20.51 13.58 -24.75
CA MET A 37 -20.04 14.46 -25.81
C MET A 37 -19.63 13.66 -27.06
N PRO A 38 -20.53 13.51 -28.06
CA PRO A 38 -20.19 12.79 -29.28
C PRO A 38 -19.03 13.48 -30.01
N GLY A 39 -17.91 12.77 -30.16
CA GLY A 39 -16.76 13.23 -30.95
C GLY A 39 -15.58 13.81 -30.17
N PHE A 40 -15.71 14.15 -28.88
CA PHE A 40 -14.57 14.65 -28.09
C PHE A 40 -13.48 13.57 -27.96
N TYR A 41 -13.87 12.38 -27.51
CA TYR A 41 -12.94 11.26 -27.38
C TYR A 41 -12.56 10.59 -28.71
N ASN A 42 -13.34 10.75 -29.77
CA ASN A 42 -12.95 10.21 -31.07
C ASN A 42 -11.81 11.02 -31.72
N ARG A 43 -11.57 12.26 -31.27
CA ARG A 43 -10.48 13.12 -31.75
C ARG A 43 -9.19 12.95 -30.95
N ILE A 44 -9.27 12.39 -29.74
CA ILE A 44 -8.12 12.12 -28.88
C ILE A 44 -7.68 10.66 -29.13
N PRO A 45 -6.51 10.41 -29.74
CA PRO A 45 -6.02 9.04 -29.83
C PRO A 45 -5.80 8.47 -28.42
N HIS A 46 -6.08 7.17 -28.25
CA HIS A 46 -6.07 6.47 -26.96
C HIS A 46 -7.07 6.98 -25.90
N SER A 47 -8.11 7.72 -26.31
CA SER A 47 -9.17 8.19 -25.41
C SER A 47 -9.84 7.10 -24.56
N GLN A 48 -9.94 5.88 -25.09
CA GLN A 48 -10.46 4.73 -24.36
C GLN A 48 -9.61 4.37 -23.14
N ASN A 49 -8.28 4.52 -23.22
CA ASN A 49 -7.37 4.28 -22.10
C ASN A 49 -7.55 5.36 -21.03
N ILE A 50 -7.73 6.62 -21.43
CA ILE A 50 -8.03 7.72 -20.50
C ILE A 50 -9.33 7.45 -19.75
N LEU A 51 -10.40 7.08 -20.48
CA LEU A 51 -11.68 6.71 -19.91
C LEU A 51 -11.58 5.52 -18.96
N GLN A 52 -10.80 4.50 -19.33
CA GLN A 52 -10.55 3.36 -18.47
C GLN A 52 -9.84 3.77 -17.18
N GLY A 53 -8.79 4.60 -17.28
CA GLY A 53 -8.09 5.14 -16.13
C GLY A 53 -9.02 5.93 -15.20
N LEU A 54 -9.90 6.77 -15.76
CA LEU A 54 -10.90 7.51 -14.98
C LEU A 54 -11.96 6.62 -14.33
N ARG A 55 -12.39 5.56 -15.01
CA ARG A 55 -13.31 4.57 -14.44
C ARG A 55 -12.66 3.88 -13.24
N VAL A 56 -11.40 3.46 -13.38
CA VAL A 56 -10.65 2.83 -12.28
C VAL A 56 -10.49 3.80 -11.12
N THR A 57 -10.07 5.05 -11.34
CA THR A 57 -9.93 6.02 -10.24
C THR A 57 -11.27 6.39 -9.60
N GLY A 58 -12.35 6.48 -10.38
CA GLY A 58 -13.70 6.73 -9.87
C GLY A 58 -14.19 5.61 -8.97
N VAL A 59 -14.09 4.36 -9.44
CA VAL A 59 -14.45 3.17 -8.64
C VAL A 59 -13.58 3.08 -7.38
N ALA A 60 -12.27 3.27 -7.51
CA ALA A 60 -11.36 3.26 -6.36
C ALA A 60 -11.71 4.36 -5.35
N GLY A 61 -12.01 5.58 -5.81
CA GLY A 61 -12.43 6.70 -4.95
C GLY A 61 -13.70 6.39 -4.17
N TRP A 62 -14.73 5.84 -4.83
CA TRP A 62 -15.96 5.42 -4.15
C TRP A 62 -15.75 4.25 -3.19
N MET A 63 -14.94 3.25 -3.56
CA MET A 63 -14.59 2.14 -2.67
C MET A 63 -13.85 2.63 -1.43
N MET A 64 -12.85 3.50 -1.60
CA MET A 64 -12.14 4.14 -0.49
C MET A 64 -13.08 4.94 0.40
N PHE A 65 -13.97 5.74 -0.20
CA PHE A 65 -14.96 6.52 0.55
C PHE A 65 -15.88 5.63 1.40
N GLY A 66 -16.45 4.59 0.80
CA GLY A 66 -17.31 3.63 1.49
C GLY A 66 -16.55 2.87 2.59
N TRP A 67 -15.32 2.47 2.30
CA TRP A 67 -14.43 1.81 3.26
C TRP A 67 -14.10 2.70 4.46
N ASN A 68 -13.75 3.97 4.22
CA ASN A 68 -13.53 4.95 5.29
C ASN A 68 -14.76 5.13 6.16
N MET A 69 -15.94 5.21 5.55
CA MET A 69 -17.20 5.37 6.28
C MET A 69 -17.50 4.14 7.15
N ALA A 70 -17.37 2.94 6.57
CA ALA A 70 -17.55 1.68 7.30
C ALA A 70 -16.56 1.55 8.47
N MET A 71 -15.34 2.03 8.28
CA MET A 71 -14.27 1.93 9.27
C MET A 71 -14.20 3.09 10.26
N LEU A 72 -15.02 4.14 10.12
CA LEU A 72 -14.97 5.32 11.00
C LEU A 72 -15.19 4.95 12.47
N ILE A 73 -16.20 4.12 12.76
CA ILE A 73 -16.54 3.68 14.12
C ILE A 73 -15.60 2.56 14.61
N PRO A 74 -15.37 1.46 13.86
CA PRO A 74 -14.52 0.36 14.32
C PRO A 74 -13.07 0.77 14.58
N ALA A 75 -12.50 1.68 13.77
CA ALA A 75 -11.11 2.10 13.89
C ALA A 75 -10.76 2.73 15.24
N SER A 76 -11.74 3.34 15.91
CA SER A 76 -11.53 3.94 17.23
C SER A 76 -11.36 2.90 18.35
N ARG A 77 -11.75 1.64 18.10
CA ARG A 77 -11.75 0.56 19.09
C ARG A 77 -10.78 -0.57 18.77
N LEU A 78 -10.38 -0.72 17.52
CA LEU A 78 -9.48 -1.78 17.07
C LEU A 78 -8.01 -1.38 17.29
N GLN A 79 -7.22 -2.33 17.78
CA GLN A 79 -5.79 -2.20 18.06
C GLN A 79 -5.08 -3.49 17.59
N GLY A 80 -3.75 -3.52 17.66
CA GLY A 80 -2.97 -4.74 17.37
C GLY A 80 -3.12 -5.23 15.92
N LEU A 81 -3.31 -6.54 15.75
CA LEU A 81 -3.34 -7.20 14.45
C LEU A 81 -4.50 -6.70 13.57
N ALA A 82 -5.67 -6.48 14.18
CA ALA A 82 -6.83 -5.93 13.47
C ALA A 82 -6.51 -4.59 12.78
N LEU A 83 -5.76 -3.70 13.43
CA LEU A 83 -5.33 -2.44 12.82
C LEU A 83 -4.40 -2.68 11.62
N GLY A 84 -3.49 -3.66 11.72
CA GLY A 84 -2.60 -4.05 10.63
C GLY A 84 -3.34 -4.60 9.40
N ILE A 85 -4.39 -5.39 9.61
CA ILE A 85 -5.23 -5.90 8.52
C ILE A 85 -5.96 -4.76 7.83
N ILE A 86 -6.58 -3.85 8.59
CA ILE A 86 -7.26 -2.72 7.98
C ILE A 86 -6.27 -1.85 7.19
N ALA A 87 -5.07 -1.61 7.72
CA ALA A 87 -4.03 -0.89 7.01
C ALA A 87 -3.58 -1.60 5.72
N SER A 88 -3.63 -2.93 5.68
CA SER A 88 -3.35 -3.72 4.47
C SER A 88 -4.43 -3.53 3.41
N VAL A 89 -5.70 -3.47 3.81
CA VAL A 89 -6.81 -3.15 2.88
C VAL A 89 -6.67 -1.72 2.36
N ASP A 90 -6.35 -0.76 3.25
CA ASP A 90 -6.07 0.63 2.86
C ASP A 90 -4.97 0.67 1.79
N LEU A 91 -3.87 -0.09 1.98
CA LEU A 91 -2.78 -0.18 1.01
C LEU A 91 -3.23 -0.75 -0.34
N ILE A 92 -4.04 -1.81 -0.36
CA ILE A 92 -4.55 -2.40 -1.61
C ILE A 92 -5.39 -1.38 -2.37
N LEU A 93 -6.29 -0.67 -1.69
CA LEU A 93 -7.12 0.35 -2.32
C LEU A 93 -6.24 1.45 -2.96
N VAL A 94 -5.18 1.86 -2.26
CA VAL A 94 -4.22 2.85 -2.77
C VAL A 94 -3.50 2.37 -4.01
N LEU A 95 -3.09 1.11 -4.05
CA LEU A 95 -2.46 0.54 -5.24
C LEU A 95 -3.42 0.52 -6.43
N VAL A 96 -4.70 0.23 -6.22
CA VAL A 96 -5.73 0.31 -7.27
C VAL A 96 -5.89 1.75 -7.77
N LEU A 97 -5.91 2.73 -6.86
CA LEU A 97 -5.95 4.15 -7.23
C LEU A 97 -4.71 4.56 -8.05
N ILE A 98 -3.51 4.16 -7.62
CA ILE A 98 -2.25 4.41 -8.34
C ILE A 98 -2.29 3.78 -9.73
N ALA A 99 -2.79 2.56 -9.88
CA ALA A 99 -2.93 1.91 -11.19
C ALA A 99 -3.82 2.75 -12.14
N GLY A 100 -4.95 3.27 -11.66
CA GLY A 100 -5.79 4.18 -12.43
C GLY A 100 -5.08 5.49 -12.82
N ILE A 101 -4.31 6.08 -11.89
CA ILE A 101 -3.51 7.29 -12.13
C ILE A 101 -2.43 7.04 -13.20
N LEU A 102 -1.76 5.88 -13.17
CA LEU A 102 -0.73 5.52 -14.14
C LEU A 102 -1.33 5.34 -15.54
N ILE A 103 -2.48 4.67 -15.66
CA ILE A 103 -3.20 4.53 -16.93
C ILE A 103 -3.54 5.92 -17.52
N GLN A 104 -3.97 6.85 -16.68
CA GLN A 104 -4.20 8.25 -17.10
C GLN A 104 -2.90 8.94 -17.52
N ALA A 105 -1.81 8.80 -16.75
CA ALA A 105 -0.54 9.48 -16.99
C ALA A 105 0.11 9.12 -18.33
N PHE A 106 -0.11 7.91 -18.85
CA PHE A 106 0.40 7.51 -20.17
C PHE A 106 -0.28 8.22 -21.34
N ASN A 107 -1.46 8.80 -21.14
CA ASN A 107 -2.30 9.31 -22.21
C ASN A 107 -2.76 10.77 -22.00
N LEU A 108 -2.56 11.34 -20.81
CA LEU A 108 -2.85 12.75 -20.52
C LEU A 108 -1.60 13.62 -20.62
N PRO A 109 -1.72 14.88 -21.09
CA PRO A 109 -0.69 15.87 -20.87
C PRO A 109 -0.50 16.08 -19.36
N LEU A 110 0.74 15.92 -18.87
CA LEU A 110 1.03 16.03 -17.43
C LEU A 110 1.17 17.48 -16.93
N THR A 111 1.03 18.46 -17.85
CA THR A 111 1.24 19.89 -17.55
C THR A 111 0.11 20.74 -18.14
N TYR A 112 -0.23 21.83 -17.46
CA TYR A 112 -1.26 22.79 -17.90
C TYR A 112 -0.94 23.46 -19.25
N PRO A 113 0.30 23.91 -19.52
CA PRO A 113 0.63 24.55 -20.81
C PRO A 113 0.45 23.60 -22.00
N ALA A 114 0.64 22.29 -21.80
CA ALA A 114 0.41 21.29 -22.84
C ALA A 114 -1.08 21.12 -23.22
N CYS A 115 -2.02 21.71 -22.47
CA CYS A 115 -3.42 21.83 -22.88
C CYS A 115 -3.71 23.08 -23.72
N ASP A 116 -2.80 24.07 -23.73
CA ASP A 116 -2.97 25.37 -24.42
C ASP A 116 -2.26 25.41 -25.75
N ASP A 117 -1.13 24.71 -25.82
CA ASP A 117 -0.32 24.61 -27.01
C ASP A 117 -0.77 23.43 -27.87
N ASP A 118 -0.87 23.64 -29.20
CA ASP A 118 -0.88 22.57 -30.23
C ASP A 118 0.49 21.84 -30.28
N LEU A 119 1.18 21.70 -29.15
CA LEU A 119 2.57 21.30 -29.08
C LEU A 119 2.70 19.78 -29.29
N PRO A 120 3.50 19.33 -30.29
CA PRO A 120 3.67 17.92 -30.65
C PRO A 120 4.60 17.16 -29.68
N GLY A 121 4.56 17.53 -28.39
CA GLY A 121 5.69 17.35 -27.48
C GLY A 121 5.42 16.51 -26.24
N HIS A 122 4.40 15.65 -26.24
CA HIS A 122 4.36 14.41 -25.45
C HIS A 122 3.19 13.56 -25.98
N GLY A 123 3.49 12.82 -27.05
CA GLY A 123 2.76 11.64 -27.53
C GLY A 123 1.23 11.73 -27.55
N HIS A 124 0.69 11.85 -28.76
CA HIS A 124 -0.70 11.48 -29.10
C HIS A 124 -1.80 12.52 -28.84
N LEU A 125 -1.59 13.80 -29.16
CA LEU A 125 -2.72 14.72 -29.42
C LEU A 125 -2.61 15.48 -30.74
N THR A 126 -1.49 15.35 -31.45
CA THR A 126 -1.26 16.04 -32.71
C THR A 126 -1.47 15.11 -33.91
N THR A 127 -2.65 15.28 -34.53
CA THR A 127 -2.87 15.28 -35.98
C THR A 127 -2.45 14.04 -36.79
N GLY A 128 -3.40 13.11 -36.96
CA GLY A 128 -3.53 12.41 -38.25
C GLY A 128 -4.02 13.42 -39.30
N GLY A 129 -3.32 13.50 -40.42
CA GLY A 129 -3.37 14.62 -41.38
C GLY A 129 -4.77 15.06 -41.82
N GLY A 130 -5.06 16.35 -41.63
CA GLY A 130 -6.28 16.98 -42.13
C GLY A 130 -6.58 18.30 -41.41
N SER A 131 -6.12 19.41 -42.01
CA SER A 131 -6.49 20.79 -41.69
C SER A 131 -6.03 21.38 -40.33
N ARG A 132 -5.14 22.38 -40.42
CA ARG A 132 -4.76 23.32 -39.35
C ARG A 132 -5.90 24.29 -39.04
N THR A 133 -7.03 23.78 -38.60
CA THR A 133 -8.06 24.60 -37.94
C THR A 133 -7.93 24.35 -36.46
N SER A 134 -7.64 25.36 -35.64
CA SER A 134 -7.60 25.28 -34.16
C SER A 134 -8.65 24.28 -33.61
N ILE A 135 -8.24 23.03 -33.32
CA ILE A 135 -9.19 21.92 -33.11
C ILE A 135 -9.79 21.96 -31.69
N PHE A 136 -9.15 22.69 -30.77
CA PHE A 136 -9.64 22.88 -29.41
C PHE A 136 -10.36 24.24 -29.27
N ASP A 137 -11.69 24.21 -29.26
CA ASP A 137 -12.53 25.29 -28.73
C ASP A 137 -12.17 25.58 -27.26
N GLU A 138 -12.39 26.79 -26.76
CA GLU A 138 -12.05 27.19 -25.38
C GLU A 138 -12.61 26.21 -24.34
N THR A 139 -13.81 25.66 -24.61
CA THR A 139 -14.46 24.62 -23.80
C THR A 139 -13.63 23.35 -23.66
N SER A 140 -12.97 22.91 -24.73
CA SER A 140 -12.15 21.70 -24.76
C SER A 140 -10.80 21.89 -24.07
N ARG A 141 -10.20 23.09 -24.13
CA ARG A 141 -9.01 23.45 -23.34
C ARG A 141 -9.30 23.46 -21.86
N GLN A 142 -10.42 24.06 -21.46
CA GLN A 142 -10.89 24.06 -20.07
C GLN A 142 -11.12 22.62 -19.57
N HIS A 143 -11.69 21.75 -20.40
CA HIS A 143 -11.87 20.34 -20.04
C HIS A 143 -10.52 19.63 -19.85
N CYS A 144 -9.55 19.82 -20.75
CA CYS A 144 -8.19 19.27 -20.61
C CYS A 144 -7.56 19.73 -19.28
N ARG A 145 -7.53 21.04 -19.02
CA ARG A 145 -6.97 21.60 -17.77
C ARG A 145 -7.68 21.04 -16.53
N ALA A 146 -8.99 20.84 -16.59
CA ALA A 146 -9.75 20.25 -15.49
C ALA A 146 -9.38 18.78 -15.25
N MET A 147 -9.14 18.00 -16.31
CA MET A 147 -8.68 16.62 -16.17
C MET A 147 -7.26 16.54 -15.60
N VAL A 148 -6.33 17.40 -16.06
CA VAL A 148 -4.97 17.50 -15.50
C VAL A 148 -5.01 17.87 -14.02
N ARG A 149 -5.87 18.82 -13.65
CA ARG A 149 -6.10 19.19 -12.24
C ARG A 149 -6.59 18.01 -11.41
N ASN A 150 -7.56 17.26 -11.93
CA ASN A 150 -8.09 16.09 -11.27
C ASN A 150 -7.02 14.99 -11.11
N TRP A 151 -6.22 14.75 -12.16
CA TRP A 151 -5.12 13.81 -12.11
C TRP A 151 -4.06 14.17 -11.05
N ALA A 152 -3.64 15.44 -10.99
CA ALA A 152 -2.72 15.93 -9.97
C ALA A 152 -3.31 15.83 -8.55
N PHE A 153 -4.61 16.09 -8.41
CA PHE A 153 -5.33 15.89 -7.15
C PHE A 153 -5.34 14.42 -6.73
N CYS A 154 -5.63 13.50 -7.66
CA CYS A 154 -5.59 12.05 -7.42
C CYS A 154 -4.20 11.61 -6.92
N ILE A 155 -3.11 12.10 -7.50
CA ILE A 155 -1.74 11.83 -7.03
C ILE A 155 -1.56 12.28 -5.58
N THR A 156 -1.96 13.51 -5.28
CA THR A 156 -1.82 14.07 -3.93
C THR A 156 -2.54 13.20 -2.89
N VAL A 157 -3.77 12.79 -3.18
CA VAL A 157 -4.53 11.90 -2.29
C VAL A 157 -3.87 10.54 -2.19
N ALA A 158 -3.40 9.95 -3.31
CA ALA A 158 -2.74 8.66 -3.31
C ALA A 158 -1.47 8.66 -2.45
N VAL A 159 -0.63 9.70 -2.52
CA VAL A 159 0.58 9.84 -1.69
C VAL A 159 0.21 9.97 -0.21
N LEU A 160 -0.74 10.84 0.12
CA LEU A 160 -1.19 11.02 1.50
C LEU A 160 -1.73 9.70 2.08
N TYR A 161 -2.55 9.00 1.31
CA TYR A 161 -3.11 7.71 1.71
C TYR A 161 -2.04 6.62 1.86
N LEU A 162 -1.07 6.57 0.95
CA LEU A 162 0.03 5.61 1.00
C LEU A 162 0.82 5.79 2.30
N LEU A 163 1.17 7.02 2.64
CA LEU A 163 1.86 7.33 3.90
C LEU A 163 1.02 6.92 5.11
N CYS A 164 -0.28 7.22 5.10
CA CYS A 164 -1.19 6.82 6.19
C CYS A 164 -1.29 5.30 6.33
N ALA A 165 -1.44 4.58 5.23
CA ALA A 165 -1.50 3.13 5.21
C ALA A 165 -0.20 2.52 5.76
N LEU A 166 0.97 2.99 5.32
CA LEU A 166 2.27 2.50 5.79
C LEU A 166 2.50 2.77 7.28
N ILE A 167 2.11 3.95 7.79
CA ILE A 167 2.20 4.28 9.21
C ILE A 167 1.29 3.35 10.02
N ASN A 168 0.03 3.21 9.63
CA ASN A 168 -0.92 2.34 10.33
C ASN A 168 -0.51 0.86 10.28
N LEU A 169 0.05 0.42 9.16
CA LEU A 169 0.57 -0.93 8.99
C LEU A 169 1.71 -1.20 9.97
N ARG A 170 2.68 -0.27 10.04
CA ARG A 170 3.81 -0.37 10.97
C ARG A 170 3.36 -0.36 12.43
N LEU A 171 2.39 0.48 12.78
CA LEU A 171 1.83 0.55 14.13
C LEU A 171 1.06 -0.72 14.50
N GLY A 172 0.23 -1.24 13.58
CA GLY A 172 -0.53 -2.47 13.78
C GLY A 172 0.37 -3.68 14.00
N PHE A 173 1.37 -3.90 13.14
CA PHE A 173 2.30 -5.03 13.31
C PHE A 173 3.22 -4.90 14.52
N LYS A 174 3.64 -3.68 14.89
CA LYS A 174 4.38 -3.47 16.14
C LYS A 174 3.53 -3.85 17.35
N GLY A 175 2.28 -3.37 17.40
CA GLY A 175 1.33 -3.73 18.46
C GLY A 175 1.10 -5.24 18.53
N ALA A 176 0.80 -5.88 17.40
CA ALA A 176 0.61 -7.33 17.35
C ALA A 176 1.83 -8.13 17.87
N ARG A 177 3.05 -7.65 17.59
CA ARG A 177 4.28 -8.29 18.08
C ARG A 177 4.47 -8.12 19.59
N GLU A 178 4.10 -6.96 20.14
CA GLU A 178 4.14 -6.70 21.58
C GLU A 178 3.08 -7.53 22.32
N ASP A 179 1.87 -7.60 21.77
CA ASP A 179 0.75 -8.40 22.29
C ASP A 179 1.10 -9.90 22.31
N ALA A 180 1.72 -10.41 21.23
CA ALA A 180 2.22 -11.78 21.16
C ALA A 180 3.33 -12.06 22.19
N ARG A 181 4.20 -11.09 22.47
CA ARG A 181 5.24 -11.23 23.52
C ARG A 181 4.66 -11.26 24.93
N GLN A 182 3.54 -10.58 25.15
CA GLN A 182 2.89 -10.50 26.46
C GLN A 182 1.83 -11.60 26.66
N GLY A 183 1.55 -12.42 25.65
CA GLY A 183 0.49 -13.42 25.69
C GLY A 183 -0.91 -12.81 25.79
N GLN A 184 -1.06 -11.52 25.47
CA GLN A 184 -2.31 -10.77 25.57
C GLN A 184 -2.88 -10.56 24.17
N MET A 185 -3.52 -11.59 23.61
CA MET A 185 -4.25 -11.42 22.35
C MET A 185 -5.64 -10.82 22.61
N SER A 186 -6.00 -9.80 21.84
CA SER A 186 -7.37 -9.28 21.80
C SER A 186 -8.33 -10.36 21.28
N ALA A 187 -9.59 -10.35 21.74
CA ALA A 187 -10.63 -11.24 21.22
C ALA A 187 -10.80 -11.12 19.69
N ALA A 188 -10.56 -9.93 19.14
CA ALA A 188 -10.57 -9.71 17.70
C ALA A 188 -9.41 -10.43 17.00
N ASP A 189 -8.22 -10.41 17.60
CA ASP A 189 -7.03 -11.04 17.04
C ASP A 189 -7.15 -12.58 17.08
N VAL A 190 -7.73 -13.13 18.15
CA VAL A 190 -8.05 -14.57 18.24
C VAL A 190 -9.03 -14.97 17.15
N TRP A 191 -10.12 -14.22 16.99
CA TRP A 191 -11.12 -14.48 15.95
C TRP A 191 -10.53 -14.39 14.53
N ILE A 192 -9.62 -13.44 14.29
CA ILE A 192 -8.92 -13.29 13.02
C ILE A 192 -8.06 -14.53 12.74
N VAL A 193 -7.23 -14.95 13.70
CA VAL A 193 -6.35 -16.13 13.54
C VAL A 193 -7.18 -17.38 13.28
N GLU A 194 -8.26 -17.59 14.03
CA GLU A 194 -9.17 -18.72 13.83
C GLU A 194 -9.83 -18.70 12.43
N SER A 195 -10.22 -17.51 11.96
CA SER A 195 -10.81 -17.33 10.63
C SER A 195 -9.79 -17.60 9.52
N MET A 196 -8.54 -17.17 9.69
CA MET A 196 -7.45 -17.47 8.77
C MET A 196 -7.16 -18.97 8.70
N ASP A 197 -7.17 -19.68 9.83
CA ASP A 197 -6.98 -21.13 9.87
C ASP A 197 -8.13 -21.92 9.21
N LYS A 198 -9.37 -21.43 9.35
CA LYS A 198 -10.50 -21.96 8.58
C LYS A 198 -10.30 -21.73 7.09
N ALA A 199 -9.91 -20.52 6.68
CA ALA A 199 -9.66 -20.20 5.28
C ALA A 199 -8.53 -21.05 4.68
N LYS A 200 -7.40 -21.22 5.37
CA LYS A 200 -6.30 -22.10 4.94
C LYS A 200 -6.76 -23.53 4.71
N ARG A 201 -7.58 -24.08 5.62
CA ARG A 201 -8.18 -25.42 5.46
C ARG A 201 -9.06 -25.52 4.22
N TRP A 202 -9.86 -24.50 3.93
CA TRP A 202 -10.69 -24.47 2.72
C TRP A 202 -9.87 -24.42 1.43
N VAL A 203 -8.75 -23.70 1.42
CA VAL A 203 -7.88 -23.58 0.24
C VAL A 203 -6.93 -24.80 0.11
N GLY A 204 -6.97 -25.75 1.05
CA GLY A 204 -6.11 -26.93 1.01
C GLY A 204 -4.64 -26.65 1.28
N ILE A 205 -4.31 -25.46 1.82
CA ILE A 205 -2.95 -25.12 2.23
C ILE A 205 -2.67 -25.86 3.54
N ARG A 206 -2.09 -27.05 3.42
CA ARG A 206 -1.61 -27.82 4.58
C ARG A 206 -0.29 -27.21 5.03
N GLU A 207 -0.28 -26.56 6.19
CA GLU A 207 1.00 -26.17 6.78
C GLU A 207 1.83 -27.43 7.04
N PRO A 208 3.12 -27.43 6.63
CA PRO A 208 4.00 -28.55 6.93
C PRO A 208 4.08 -28.67 8.46
N ASN A 209 3.67 -29.83 8.98
CA ASN A 209 3.73 -30.11 10.41
C ASN A 209 5.20 -30.02 10.84
N PRO A 210 5.60 -29.07 11.71
CA PRO A 210 6.99 -28.91 12.11
C PRO A 210 7.56 -30.15 12.82
N TYR A 211 6.70 -31.06 13.28
CA TYR A 211 7.08 -32.33 13.92
C TYR A 211 7.31 -33.51 12.95
N ASP A 212 6.99 -33.39 11.66
CA ASP A 212 7.16 -34.50 10.69
C ASP A 212 8.60 -34.63 10.16
N SER A 213 9.47 -33.66 10.44
CA SER A 213 10.89 -33.70 10.02
C SER A 213 11.74 -34.73 10.77
N SER A 214 11.20 -35.34 11.84
CA SER A 214 11.93 -36.29 12.69
C SER A 214 11.83 -37.75 12.24
N ARG A 215 11.04 -38.08 11.20
CA ARG A 215 10.68 -39.50 10.90
C ARG A 215 11.38 -40.13 9.69
N THR A 216 12.24 -39.42 8.96
CA THR A 216 12.91 -39.94 7.75
C THR A 216 14.41 -40.23 7.87
N SER A 217 15.00 -40.13 9.07
CA SER A 217 16.43 -40.48 9.30
C SER A 217 16.65 -41.92 9.79
N GLY A 218 15.68 -42.80 9.60
CA GLY A 218 15.65 -44.15 10.16
C GLY A 218 15.75 -45.27 9.14
N VAL A 219 16.72 -45.23 8.21
CA VAL A 219 17.13 -46.43 7.45
C VAL A 219 18.61 -46.68 7.70
N ARG A 220 18.88 -47.37 8.82
CA ARG A 220 20.10 -48.15 9.04
C ARG A 220 20.04 -49.36 8.12
N SER A 221 20.93 -49.44 7.14
CA SER A 221 21.39 -50.73 6.61
C SER A 221 22.83 -50.92 7.08
N ALA A 222 23.05 -51.99 7.83
CA ALA A 222 24.32 -52.36 8.40
C ALA A 222 25.16 -53.15 7.37
N ALA A 223 26.43 -52.81 7.25
CA ALA A 223 27.47 -53.72 6.79
C ALA A 223 28.75 -53.46 7.61
N PRO A 224 29.49 -54.51 8.02
CA PRO A 224 30.54 -54.41 9.02
C PRO A 224 31.93 -54.10 8.43
N ALA A 225 32.70 -53.38 9.25
CA ALA A 225 34.15 -53.42 9.48
C ALA A 225 35.11 -53.61 8.29
N GLU A 226 36.01 -52.63 8.10
CA GLU A 226 37.45 -52.87 8.19
C GLU A 226 38.19 -51.61 8.68
N GLU A 227 39.34 -51.87 9.29
CA GLU A 227 40.12 -51.10 10.25
C GLU A 227 41.43 -50.63 9.59
N SER A 228 41.83 -49.37 9.80
CA SER A 228 43.23 -48.90 9.82
C SER A 228 43.23 -47.37 10.02
N VAL A 229 43.60 -46.85 11.20
CA VAL A 229 44.96 -46.50 11.66
C VAL A 229 45.57 -45.31 10.90
N GLY A 230 45.80 -44.20 11.62
CA GLY A 230 46.54 -43.00 11.18
C GLY A 230 45.91 -41.70 11.72
N LEU A 231 46.05 -41.29 12.98
CA LEU A 231 47.23 -40.65 13.62
C LEU A 231 47.52 -39.23 13.08
N MET A 232 47.77 -38.30 14.02
CA MET A 232 48.19 -36.88 13.91
C MET A 232 47.04 -35.85 13.93
N SER A 233 46.72 -35.28 15.10
CA SER A 233 47.38 -34.15 15.79
C SER A 233 46.99 -32.79 15.19
N GLY A 234 46.31 -31.95 15.98
CA GLY A 234 45.91 -30.61 15.58
C GLY A 234 45.18 -29.88 16.69
N GLN A 235 45.86 -29.75 17.82
CA GLN A 235 45.50 -28.90 18.95
C GLN A 235 45.61 -27.43 18.51
N GLN A 236 44.51 -26.67 18.50
CA GLN A 236 44.55 -25.21 18.52
C GLN A 236 43.31 -24.61 19.19
N GLU A 237 43.55 -23.99 20.36
CA GLU A 237 43.00 -22.74 20.93
C GLU A 237 41.51 -22.43 20.62
N GLN A 238 40.55 -22.35 21.55
CA GLN A 238 40.56 -21.83 22.93
C GLN A 238 41.30 -20.51 23.12
N GLU A 239 40.81 -19.44 22.49
CA GLU A 239 40.86 -18.06 23.02
C GLU A 239 39.73 -17.25 22.36
N GLY A 240 39.01 -16.43 23.14
CA GLY A 240 37.96 -15.55 22.61
C GLY A 240 36.66 -15.46 23.42
N ALA A 241 36.73 -15.63 24.74
CA ALA A 241 35.77 -14.99 25.64
C ALA A 241 36.31 -13.59 26.02
N GLU A 242 35.39 -12.69 26.36
CA GLU A 242 35.64 -11.36 26.94
C GLU A 242 36.14 -10.26 25.99
N LEU A 243 35.20 -9.50 25.41
CA LEU A 243 35.29 -8.04 25.22
C LEU A 243 33.93 -7.53 24.74
N GLY A 244 33.15 -6.96 25.66
CA GLY A 244 31.85 -6.36 25.31
C GLY A 244 31.01 -5.85 26.48
N ASN A 245 31.38 -6.19 27.72
CA ASN A 245 30.77 -5.64 28.94
C ASN A 245 31.70 -4.62 29.60
N LEU A 246 31.98 -3.49 28.94
CA LEU A 246 32.64 -2.33 29.55
C LEU A 246 32.39 -1.08 28.69
N SER A 247 31.16 -0.57 28.72
CA SER A 247 30.91 0.85 28.40
C SER A 247 29.70 1.34 29.18
N ARG A 248 29.79 1.18 30.51
CA ARG A 248 29.04 1.95 31.50
C ARG A 248 29.97 3.10 31.92
N SER A 249 29.38 4.27 32.16
CA SER A 249 29.97 5.40 32.90
C SER A 249 30.77 6.41 32.08
N HIS A 250 30.11 7.44 31.54
CA HIS A 250 30.49 8.84 31.76
C HIS A 250 29.46 9.84 31.19
N ARG A 251 29.25 10.93 31.95
CA ARG A 251 28.48 12.17 31.70
C ARG A 251 26.98 12.07 31.99
N GLY A 252 26.45 12.68 33.06
CA GLY A 252 26.81 13.93 33.74
C GLY A 252 25.76 14.98 33.34
N ASN A 253 24.75 15.25 34.17
CA ASN A 253 24.70 16.39 35.10
C ASN A 253 25.03 17.75 34.44
N GLU A 254 23.99 18.41 33.91
CA GLU A 254 23.84 19.87 33.88
C GLU A 254 22.37 20.13 34.25
N ALA A 255 22.02 20.48 35.49
CA ALA A 255 22.23 21.75 36.17
C ALA A 255 21.49 22.93 35.49
N LYS A 256 20.37 23.28 36.13
CA LYS A 256 19.70 24.59 36.17
C LYS A 256 20.66 25.78 36.03
N ALA A 257 20.26 26.74 35.20
CA ALA A 257 20.50 28.16 35.42
C ALA A 257 19.29 28.95 34.86
N ASP A 258 18.70 29.74 35.75
CA ASP A 258 17.83 30.92 35.60
C ASP A 258 16.55 30.87 34.75
#